data_AF-A0A8T1WP98-F1
#
_entry.id   AF-A0A8T1WP98-F1
#
_cell.length_a   1.000
_cell.length_b   1.000
_cell.length_c   1.000
_cell.angle_alpha   90.00
_cell.angle_beta   90.00
_cell.angle_gamma   90.00
#
_symmetry.space_group_name_H-M   'P 1'
#
loop_
_entity.id
_entity.type
_entity.pdbx_description
1 polymer ?
#
loop_
_entity_poly.entity_id
_entity_poly.type
_entity_poly.pdbx_seq_one_letter_code
_entity_poly.pdbx_strand_id
1 'polypeptide(L)'
;MKYSEDPAWADVVKVPQDDGPDPIVSIAYTSEFKDVMDCFRGVLKLNEYSERTLALTLDVIDVNPANYTVWYFRRRVLEALGSDLREELQYSADMAIQHPKNYQIWHHRREICTMMHDGSEEKAFCALTIDEDSKNYHAWAHRQWAVKTFDLWDGELDFVDKMLAEDVRNNSAWNHRWFVLSNSSGLESVEDRQKEIDYALNKVAKAVHNESPWNYIRGLIRGHETSFAKQLKEKAIEVLATSPDCIFAAALLVDLYVKDGSADALASAAKLLETLMNDTDRVRKAYWQFRMTTLKRSA
;
A
#
# COMPACT_ATOMS: atom_id res chain seq x y z
N MET A 1 -7.02 -2.71 36.20
CA MET A 1 -7.05 -1.84 37.40
C MET A 1 -8.32 -0.99 37.30
N LYS A 2 -8.93 -0.52 38.40
CA LYS A 2 -10.11 0.34 38.32
C LYS A 2 -9.77 1.79 38.65
N TYR A 3 -9.81 2.66 37.66
CA TYR A 3 -9.55 4.10 37.76
C TYR A 3 -10.52 4.83 38.70
N SER A 4 -11.76 4.35 38.80
CA SER A 4 -12.75 4.85 39.76
C SER A 4 -12.38 4.62 41.23
N GLU A 5 -11.60 3.58 41.52
CA GLU A 5 -11.22 3.18 42.88
C GLU A 5 -9.76 3.53 43.22
N ASP A 6 -8.96 3.94 42.23
CA ASP A 6 -7.56 4.28 42.41
C ASP A 6 -7.37 5.67 43.05
N PRO A 7 -6.74 5.77 44.25
CA PRO A 7 -6.45 7.04 44.90
C PRO A 7 -5.60 7.99 44.05
N ALA A 8 -4.75 7.46 43.15
CA ALA A 8 -3.93 8.26 42.26
C ALA A 8 -4.74 9.03 41.20
N TRP A 9 -6.03 8.71 41.06
CA TRP A 9 -6.96 9.35 40.13
C TRP A 9 -8.10 10.06 40.84
N ALA A 10 -8.09 10.17 42.18
CA ALA A 10 -9.21 10.73 42.95
C ALA A 10 -9.53 12.20 42.62
N ASP A 11 -8.53 12.96 42.17
CA ASP A 11 -8.64 14.35 41.74
C ASP A 11 -9.25 14.52 40.33
N VAL A 12 -9.27 13.45 39.51
CA VAL A 12 -9.87 13.46 38.18
C VAL A 12 -11.33 13.02 38.27
N VAL A 13 -12.23 13.91 37.86
CA VAL A 13 -13.65 13.59 37.68
C VAL A 13 -13.81 12.68 36.46
N LYS A 14 -14.39 11.50 36.67
CA LYS A 14 -14.67 10.52 35.61
C LYS A 14 -15.89 11.02 34.85
N VAL A 15 -15.75 11.17 33.53
CA VAL A 15 -16.77 11.80 32.67
C VAL A 15 -17.42 10.71 31.81
N PRO A 16 -18.68 10.33 32.11
CA PRO A 16 -19.43 9.38 31.29
C PRO A 16 -19.57 9.84 29.84
N GLN A 17 -19.73 8.88 28.93
CA GLN A 17 -20.16 9.18 27.57
C GLN A 17 -21.58 9.74 27.58
N ASP A 18 -21.80 10.88 26.92
CA ASP A 18 -23.13 11.43 26.69
C ASP A 18 -23.61 11.03 25.28
N ASP A 19 -24.42 9.96 25.22
CA ASP A 19 -25.07 9.50 23.98
C ASP A 19 -26.48 10.10 23.79
N GLY A 20 -26.86 11.08 24.62
CA GLY A 20 -28.18 11.70 24.62
C GLY A 20 -29.29 10.83 25.23
N PRO A 21 -30.55 11.34 25.24
CA PRO A 21 -31.68 10.64 25.85
C PRO A 21 -32.17 9.42 25.05
N ASP A 22 -31.97 9.42 23.74
CA ASP A 22 -32.41 8.36 22.81
C ASP A 22 -31.21 7.85 21.98
N PRO A 23 -30.30 7.06 22.59
CA PRO A 23 -29.04 6.71 21.95
C PRO A 23 -29.24 5.76 20.77
N ILE A 24 -28.66 6.10 19.62
CA ILE A 24 -28.60 5.22 18.43
C ILE A 24 -27.25 4.50 18.38
N VAL A 25 -27.22 3.29 17.82
CA VAL A 25 -26.01 2.42 17.73
C VAL A 25 -25.24 2.29 19.05
N SER A 26 -25.96 2.33 20.18
CA SER A 26 -25.37 2.23 21.52
C SER A 26 -24.65 0.89 21.71
N ILE A 27 -23.43 0.96 22.21
CA ILE A 27 -22.60 -0.21 22.49
C ILE A 27 -22.76 -0.58 23.96
N ALA A 28 -23.08 -1.84 24.23
CA ALA A 28 -23.14 -2.38 25.59
C ALA A 28 -21.71 -2.62 26.13
N TYR A 29 -20.99 -1.56 26.46
CA TYR A 29 -19.62 -1.62 26.96
C TYR A 29 -19.51 -2.38 28.29
N THR A 30 -18.39 -3.09 28.48
CA THR A 30 -18.02 -3.68 29.77
C THR A 30 -17.79 -2.60 30.82
N SER A 31 -17.86 -2.95 32.11
CA SER A 31 -17.54 -2.02 33.19
C SER A 31 -16.11 -1.50 33.12
N GLU A 32 -15.16 -2.36 32.73
CA GLU A 32 -13.76 -2.00 32.52
C GLU A 32 -13.58 -0.97 31.41
N PHE A 33 -14.20 -1.19 30.23
CA PHE A 33 -14.14 -0.23 29.14
C PHE A 33 -14.69 1.13 29.55
N LYS A 34 -15.85 1.15 30.25
CA LYS A 34 -16.46 2.39 30.75
C LYS A 34 -15.54 3.12 31.72
N ASP A 35 -14.97 2.39 32.69
CA ASP A 35 -14.09 2.97 33.71
C ASP A 35 -12.85 3.64 33.11
N VAL A 36 -12.17 2.96 32.18
CA VAL A 36 -11.00 3.48 31.45
C VAL A 36 -11.39 4.71 30.61
N MET A 37 -12.46 4.62 29.82
CA MET A 37 -12.87 5.70 28.92
C MET A 37 -13.42 6.92 29.67
N ASP A 38 -14.12 6.72 30.78
CA ASP A 38 -14.64 7.81 31.59
C ASP A 38 -13.51 8.57 32.29
N CYS A 39 -12.48 7.86 32.75
CA CYS A 39 -11.25 8.48 33.24
C CYS A 39 -10.54 9.27 32.12
N PHE A 40 -10.38 8.67 30.94
CA PHE A 40 -9.76 9.33 29.78
C PHE A 40 -10.50 10.60 29.35
N ARG A 41 -11.84 10.60 29.30
CA ARG A 41 -12.62 11.82 29.03
C ARG A 41 -12.42 12.90 30.10
N GLY A 42 -12.26 12.50 31.36
CA GLY A 42 -11.92 13.40 32.47
C GLY A 42 -10.57 14.08 32.28
N VAL A 43 -9.52 13.29 32.02
CA VAL A 43 -8.17 13.77 31.73
C VAL A 43 -8.14 14.67 30.50
N LEU A 44 -8.82 14.29 29.42
CA LEU A 44 -8.91 15.08 28.20
C LEU A 44 -9.56 16.44 28.45
N LYS A 45 -10.61 16.50 29.29
CA LYS A 45 -11.28 17.75 29.68
C LYS A 45 -10.40 18.66 30.54
N LEU A 46 -9.60 18.07 31.43
CA LEU A 46 -8.58 18.80 32.21
C LEU A 46 -7.39 19.22 31.34
N ASN A 47 -7.21 18.58 30.19
CA ASN A 47 -6.06 18.75 29.30
C ASN A 47 -4.73 18.55 30.06
N GLU A 48 -4.69 17.50 30.88
CA GLU A 48 -3.53 17.15 31.71
C GLU A 48 -2.45 16.44 30.90
N TYR A 49 -1.19 16.87 31.05
CA TYR A 49 -0.01 16.19 30.49
C TYR A 49 0.89 15.74 31.63
N SER A 50 0.86 14.44 31.93
CA SER A 50 1.54 13.82 33.06
C SER A 50 1.92 12.38 32.75
N GLU A 51 2.86 11.82 33.52
CA GLU A 51 3.25 10.40 33.40
C GLU A 51 2.06 9.46 33.63
N ARG A 52 1.17 9.76 34.59
CA ARG A 52 -0.04 8.96 34.82
C ARG A 52 -0.99 9.02 33.63
N THR A 53 -1.08 10.18 32.97
CA THR A 53 -1.86 10.33 31.74
C THR A 53 -1.27 9.48 30.62
N LEU A 54 0.06 9.50 30.47
CA LEU A 54 0.74 8.67 29.48
C LEU A 54 0.46 7.18 29.72
N ALA A 55 0.53 6.72 30.96
CA ALA A 55 0.17 5.35 31.34
C ALA A 55 -1.31 5.04 31.03
N LEU A 56 -2.25 5.92 31.40
CA LEU A 56 -3.68 5.75 31.08
C LEU A 56 -3.93 5.59 29.58
N THR A 57 -3.19 6.29 28.73
CA THR A 57 -3.39 6.14 27.28
C THR A 57 -3.06 4.74 26.77
N LEU A 58 -2.20 3.96 27.44
CA LEU A 58 -1.95 2.55 27.10
C LEU A 58 -3.24 1.73 27.31
N ASP A 59 -3.86 1.84 28.48
CA ASP A 59 -5.09 1.11 28.79
C ASP A 59 -6.24 1.48 27.84
N VAL A 60 -6.33 2.75 27.45
CA VAL A 60 -7.33 3.21 26.46
C VAL A 60 -7.06 2.62 25.07
N ILE A 61 -5.79 2.50 24.68
CA ILE A 61 -5.38 1.87 23.41
C ILE A 61 -5.65 0.37 23.46
N ASP A 62 -5.38 -0.31 24.57
CA ASP A 62 -5.62 -1.74 24.72
C ASP A 62 -7.10 -2.10 24.55
N VAL A 63 -8.00 -1.29 25.10
CA VAL A 63 -9.44 -1.53 24.96
C VAL A 63 -10.01 -1.06 23.62
N ASN A 64 -9.35 -0.12 22.92
CA ASN A 64 -9.73 0.32 21.57
C ASN A 64 -8.56 0.95 20.81
N PRO A 65 -7.75 0.15 20.09
CA PRO A 65 -6.57 0.66 19.39
C PRO A 65 -6.94 1.50 18.16
N ALA A 66 -8.21 1.52 17.73
CA ALA A 66 -8.69 2.34 16.62
C ALA A 66 -9.12 3.75 17.05
N ASN A 67 -9.14 4.05 18.35
CA ASN A 67 -9.51 5.38 18.85
C ASN A 67 -8.43 6.42 18.52
N TYR A 68 -8.60 7.16 17.43
CA TYR A 68 -7.61 8.15 16.99
C TYR A 68 -7.40 9.30 17.99
N THR A 69 -8.38 9.59 18.84
CA THR A 69 -8.28 10.66 19.85
C THR A 69 -7.24 10.33 20.91
N VAL A 70 -7.17 9.08 21.38
CA VAL A 70 -6.13 8.69 22.36
C VAL A 70 -4.75 8.75 21.75
N TRP A 71 -4.57 8.30 20.50
CA TRP A 71 -3.28 8.37 19.82
C TRP A 71 -2.79 9.81 19.65
N TYR A 72 -3.70 10.71 19.24
CA TYR A 72 -3.39 12.13 19.17
C TYR A 72 -2.98 12.69 20.54
N PHE A 73 -3.76 12.40 21.58
CA PHE A 73 -3.49 12.92 22.91
C PHE A 73 -2.20 12.34 23.52
N ARG A 74 -1.92 11.04 23.31
CA ARG A 74 -0.68 10.37 23.70
C ARG A 74 0.54 11.09 23.12
N ARG A 75 0.53 11.46 21.84
CA ARG A 75 1.64 12.23 21.22
C ARG A 75 1.86 13.59 21.89
N ARG A 76 0.79 14.30 22.22
CA ARG A 76 0.90 15.59 22.94
C ARG A 76 1.48 15.42 24.33
N VAL A 77 1.13 14.34 25.03
CA VAL A 77 1.66 14.03 26.36
C VAL A 77 3.14 13.69 26.27
N LEU A 78 3.54 12.82 25.33
CA LEU A 78 4.95 12.49 25.06
C LEU A 78 5.80 13.75 24.78
N GLU A 79 5.29 14.64 23.91
CA GLU A 79 5.96 15.90 23.59
C GLU A 79 6.09 16.81 24.82
N ALA A 80 5.00 16.98 25.58
CA ALA A 80 5.00 17.85 26.76
C ALA A 80 5.92 17.34 27.89
N LEU A 81 6.09 16.03 28.01
CA LEU A 81 6.98 15.40 28.99
C LEU A 81 8.44 15.35 28.54
N GLY A 82 8.71 15.56 27.25
CA GLY A 82 10.05 15.34 26.69
C GLY A 82 10.49 13.87 26.82
N SER A 83 9.55 12.94 26.67
CA SER A 83 9.78 11.50 26.87
C SER A 83 10.80 10.95 25.86
N ASP A 84 11.50 9.86 26.24
CA ASP A 84 12.32 9.12 25.28
C ASP A 84 11.42 8.40 24.26
N LEU A 85 11.55 8.80 23.00
CA LEU A 85 10.73 8.29 21.91
C LEU A 85 11.21 6.93 21.37
N ARG A 86 12.39 6.43 21.78
CA ARG A 86 12.87 5.09 21.39
C ARG A 86 12.00 3.99 21.97
N GLU A 87 11.61 4.10 23.24
CA GLU A 87 10.69 3.16 23.87
C GLU A 87 9.31 3.19 23.19
N GLU A 88 8.84 4.39 22.84
CA GLU A 88 7.59 4.56 22.11
C GLU A 88 7.63 3.97 20.69
N LEU A 89 8.79 4.08 20.03
CA LEU A 89 9.01 3.47 18.71
C LEU A 89 8.94 1.94 18.81
N GLN A 90 9.53 1.34 19.85
CA GLN A 90 9.41 -0.10 20.10
C GLN A 90 7.97 -0.50 20.40
N TYR A 91 7.27 0.24 21.25
CA TYR A 91 5.85 0.00 21.53
C TYR A 91 5.01 0.02 20.25
N SER A 92 5.23 1.00 19.36
CA SER A 92 4.53 1.06 18.08
C SER A 92 4.83 -0.12 17.15
N ALA A 93 6.05 -0.68 17.20
CA ALA A 93 6.42 -1.88 16.44
C ALA A 93 5.65 -3.10 16.95
N ASP A 94 5.64 -3.32 18.26
CA ASP A 94 4.94 -4.44 18.88
C ASP A 94 3.43 -4.38 18.58
N MET A 95 2.85 -3.18 18.68
CA MET A 95 1.45 -2.92 18.35
C MET A 95 1.14 -3.15 16.87
N ALA A 96 2.05 -2.80 15.97
CA ALA A 96 1.87 -3.02 14.54
C ALA A 96 1.98 -4.50 14.16
N ILE A 97 2.77 -5.30 14.87
CA ILE A 97 2.80 -6.77 14.69
C ILE A 97 1.50 -7.40 15.17
N GLN A 98 0.97 -6.95 16.31
CA GLN A 98 -0.29 -7.47 16.88
C GLN A 98 -1.53 -7.03 16.08
N HIS A 99 -1.52 -5.80 15.55
CA HIS A 99 -2.64 -5.18 14.85
C HIS A 99 -2.22 -4.56 13.51
N PRO A 100 -1.73 -5.38 12.55
CA PRO A 100 -1.03 -4.92 11.35
C PRO A 100 -1.89 -4.12 10.36
N LYS A 101 -3.21 -4.11 10.54
CA LYS A 101 -4.19 -3.44 9.67
C LYS A 101 -4.87 -2.23 10.33
N ASN A 102 -4.28 -1.72 11.41
CA ASN A 102 -4.79 -0.55 12.13
C ASN A 102 -4.10 0.74 11.65
N TYR A 103 -4.88 1.68 11.12
CA TYR A 103 -4.35 2.95 10.59
C TYR A 103 -3.64 3.81 11.64
N GLN A 104 -4.18 3.86 12.85
CA GLN A 104 -3.69 4.74 13.90
C GLN A 104 -2.30 4.34 14.38
N ILE A 105 -2.01 3.04 14.46
CA ILE A 105 -0.69 2.52 14.87
C ILE A 105 0.38 2.91 13.86
N TRP A 106 0.15 2.66 12.57
CA TRP A 106 1.10 3.05 11.50
C TRP A 106 1.28 4.57 11.42
N HIS A 107 0.20 5.33 11.57
CA HIS A 107 0.29 6.78 11.64
C HIS A 107 1.07 7.25 12.87
N HIS A 108 0.83 6.62 14.02
CA HIS A 108 1.55 6.95 15.25
C HIS A 108 3.04 6.70 15.11
N ARG A 109 3.45 5.52 14.60
CA ARG A 109 4.86 5.22 14.30
C ARG A 109 5.50 6.29 13.41
N ARG A 110 4.80 6.67 12.33
CA ARG A 110 5.25 7.75 11.43
C ARG A 110 5.52 9.06 12.17
N GLU A 111 4.62 9.46 13.04
CA GLU A 111 4.75 10.69 13.83
C GLU A 111 5.91 10.59 14.83
N ILE A 112 6.10 9.43 15.47
CA ILE A 112 7.25 9.18 16.36
C ILE A 112 8.58 9.37 15.61
N CYS A 113 8.75 8.69 14.48
CA CYS A 113 9.93 8.85 13.63
C CYS A 113 10.13 10.31 13.16
N THR A 114 9.03 11.03 12.88
CA THR A 114 9.08 12.44 12.47
C THR A 114 9.56 13.35 13.62
N MET A 115 9.04 13.16 14.84
CA MET A 115 9.47 13.90 16.02
C MET A 115 10.94 13.61 16.38
N MET A 116 11.38 12.38 16.16
CA MET A 116 12.79 11.97 16.36
C MET A 116 13.73 12.46 15.26
N HIS A 117 13.18 12.85 14.10
CA HIS A 117 13.94 13.05 12.87
C HIS A 117 14.82 11.83 12.49
N ASP A 118 14.33 10.62 12.76
CA ASP A 118 15.06 9.37 12.53
C ASP A 118 14.12 8.29 11.99
N GLY A 119 14.48 7.71 10.84
CA GLY A 119 13.80 6.58 10.22
C GLY A 119 14.74 5.41 9.90
N SER A 120 15.92 5.37 10.52
CA SER A 120 16.98 4.38 10.22
C SER A 120 16.54 2.92 10.40
N GLU A 121 15.60 2.66 11.33
CA GLU A 121 15.08 1.33 11.63
C GLU A 121 13.90 0.91 10.71
N GLU A 122 13.30 1.85 9.97
CA GLU A 122 12.00 1.64 9.31
C GLU A 122 12.07 0.66 8.15
N LYS A 123 13.22 0.58 7.47
CA LYS A 123 13.42 -0.40 6.40
C LYS A 123 13.47 -1.82 6.93
N ALA A 124 14.14 -2.03 8.07
CA ALA A 124 14.21 -3.34 8.70
C ALA A 124 12.84 -3.74 9.25
N PHE A 125 12.18 -2.81 9.96
CA PHE A 125 10.85 -3.04 10.49
C PHE A 125 9.81 -3.38 9.40
N CYS A 126 9.71 -2.56 8.34
CA CYS A 126 8.80 -2.87 7.24
C CYS A 126 9.14 -4.20 6.56
N ALA A 127 10.41 -4.57 6.46
CA ALA A 127 10.79 -5.85 5.88
C ALA A 127 10.27 -7.03 6.72
N LEU A 128 10.33 -6.94 8.05
CA LEU A 128 9.74 -7.95 8.94
C LEU A 128 8.23 -8.07 8.73
N THR A 129 7.50 -6.96 8.70
CA THR A 129 6.05 -7.00 8.49
C THR A 129 5.65 -7.51 7.10
N ILE A 130 6.44 -7.20 6.07
CA ILE A 130 6.23 -7.67 4.69
C ILE A 130 6.57 -9.17 4.59
N ASP A 131 7.52 -9.68 5.35
CA ASP A 131 7.82 -11.12 5.39
C ASP A 131 6.63 -11.93 5.91
N GLU A 132 5.92 -11.40 6.92
CA GLU A 132 4.71 -12.00 7.48
C GLU A 132 3.47 -11.86 6.57
N ASP A 133 3.23 -10.66 6.02
CA ASP A 133 2.18 -10.38 5.03
C ASP A 133 2.76 -9.55 3.89
N SER A 134 3.17 -10.25 2.82
CA SER A 134 3.83 -9.66 1.64
C SER A 134 2.98 -8.64 0.89
N LYS A 135 1.69 -8.53 1.23
CA LYS A 135 0.74 -7.60 0.63
C LYS A 135 0.16 -6.63 1.66
N ASN A 136 0.74 -6.51 2.86
CA ASN A 136 0.33 -5.52 3.85
C ASN A 136 0.48 -4.10 3.28
N TYR A 137 -0.65 -3.48 2.97
CA TYR A 137 -0.68 -2.16 2.35
C TYR A 137 -0.08 -1.07 3.24
N HIS A 138 -0.27 -1.17 4.55
CA HIS A 138 0.29 -0.20 5.49
C HIS A 138 1.81 -0.29 5.55
N ALA A 139 2.37 -1.51 5.59
CA ALA A 139 3.81 -1.70 5.60
C ALA A 139 4.48 -1.15 4.33
N TRP A 140 3.91 -1.43 3.15
CA TRP A 140 4.42 -0.87 1.89
C TRP A 140 4.29 0.66 1.82
N ALA A 141 3.13 1.21 2.22
CA ALA A 141 2.92 2.65 2.24
C ALA A 141 3.83 3.37 3.26
N HIS A 142 4.09 2.74 4.40
CA HIS A 142 5.00 3.23 5.42
C HIS A 142 6.45 3.19 4.93
N ARG A 143 6.87 2.10 4.29
CA ARG A 143 8.20 1.98 3.69
C ARG A 143 8.45 3.09 2.66
N GLN A 144 7.50 3.34 1.75
CA GLN A 144 7.65 4.42 0.76
C GLN A 144 7.78 5.79 1.41
N TRP A 145 6.98 6.07 2.45
CA TRP A 145 7.11 7.31 3.21
C TRP A 145 8.49 7.41 3.86
N ALA A 146 8.94 6.40 4.61
CA ALA A 146 10.22 6.43 5.31
C ALA A 146 11.39 6.60 4.34
N VAL A 147 11.40 5.86 3.23
CA VAL A 147 12.41 5.98 2.17
C VAL A 147 12.48 7.40 1.62
N LYS A 148 11.32 8.01 1.33
CA LYS A 148 11.27 9.37 0.78
C LYS A 148 11.63 10.44 1.81
N THR A 149 11.16 10.30 3.05
CA THR A 149 11.32 11.32 4.09
C THR A 149 12.75 11.35 4.64
N PHE A 150 13.41 10.20 4.73
CA PHE A 150 14.76 10.08 5.31
C PHE A 150 15.84 9.74 4.29
N ASP A 151 15.53 9.85 2.99
CA ASP A 151 16.47 9.61 1.87
C ASP A 151 17.10 8.20 1.87
N LEU A 152 16.32 7.17 2.22
CA LEU A 152 16.81 5.80 2.44
C LEU A 152 16.73 4.91 1.18
N TRP A 153 17.12 5.44 0.02
CA TRP A 153 16.97 4.76 -1.28
C TRP A 153 17.89 3.54 -1.48
N ASP A 154 19.05 3.52 -0.80
CA ASP A 154 20.07 2.49 -0.98
C ASP A 154 19.53 1.07 -0.73
N GLY A 155 19.73 0.14 -1.68
CA GLY A 155 19.29 -1.25 -1.55
C GLY A 155 17.77 -1.48 -1.69
N GLU A 156 16.96 -0.47 -2.04
CA GLU A 156 15.52 -0.68 -2.27
C GLU A 156 15.24 -1.56 -3.50
N LEU A 157 16.07 -1.46 -4.55
CA LEU A 157 15.96 -2.36 -5.71
C LEU A 157 16.36 -3.80 -5.36
N ASP A 158 17.37 -4.00 -4.51
CA ASP A 158 17.75 -5.33 -4.02
C ASP A 158 16.61 -5.95 -3.20
N PHE A 159 15.95 -5.14 -2.37
CA PHE A 159 14.76 -5.58 -1.64
C PHE A 159 13.61 -5.97 -2.58
N VAL A 160 13.33 -5.17 -3.62
CA VAL A 160 12.36 -5.53 -4.66
C VAL A 160 12.73 -6.84 -5.35
N ASP A 161 14.00 -7.02 -5.71
CA ASP A 161 14.47 -8.22 -6.39
C ASP A 161 14.35 -9.47 -5.51
N LYS A 162 14.62 -9.36 -4.20
CA LYS A 162 14.30 -10.42 -3.22
C LYS A 162 12.81 -10.77 -3.25
N MET A 163 11.94 -9.76 -3.14
CA MET A 163 10.49 -9.98 -3.09
C MET A 163 9.91 -10.58 -4.38
N LEU A 164 10.43 -10.16 -5.54
CA LEU A 164 10.02 -10.70 -6.84
C LEU A 164 10.69 -12.05 -7.17
N ALA A 165 11.74 -12.44 -6.45
CA ALA A 165 12.29 -13.79 -6.52
C ALA A 165 11.43 -14.78 -5.72
N GLU A 166 10.90 -14.36 -4.58
CA GLU A 166 9.98 -15.15 -3.74
C GLU A 166 8.58 -15.27 -4.36
N ASP A 167 7.99 -14.15 -4.79
CA ASP A 167 6.72 -14.15 -5.51
C ASP A 167 6.72 -13.11 -6.64
N VAL A 168 6.92 -13.59 -7.87
CA VAL A 168 6.86 -12.76 -9.08
C VAL A 168 5.47 -12.12 -9.30
N ARG A 169 4.40 -12.64 -8.67
CA ARG A 169 3.03 -12.10 -8.73
C ARG A 169 2.76 -11.04 -7.65
N ASN A 170 3.73 -10.71 -6.81
CA ASN A 170 3.57 -9.67 -5.80
C ASN A 170 3.48 -8.28 -6.45
N ASN A 171 2.25 -7.83 -6.70
CA ASN A 171 2.00 -6.53 -7.31
C ASN A 171 2.48 -5.35 -6.46
N SER A 172 2.57 -5.51 -5.13
CA SER A 172 3.13 -4.48 -4.25
C SER A 172 4.63 -4.30 -4.49
N ALA A 173 5.37 -5.38 -4.72
CA ALA A 173 6.79 -5.30 -5.08
C ALA A 173 7.00 -4.67 -6.47
N TRP A 174 6.15 -4.99 -7.47
CA TRP A 174 6.17 -4.30 -8.78
C TRP A 174 5.88 -2.81 -8.65
N ASN A 175 4.88 -2.44 -7.84
CA ASN A 175 4.57 -1.05 -7.56
C ASN A 175 5.72 -0.34 -6.84
N HIS A 176 6.38 -1.03 -5.89
CA HIS A 176 7.54 -0.48 -5.20
C HIS A 176 8.75 -0.30 -6.12
N ARG A 177 8.96 -1.22 -7.07
CA ARG A 177 9.95 -1.06 -8.14
C ARG A 177 9.71 0.21 -8.94
N TRP A 178 8.46 0.44 -9.38
CA TRP A 178 8.06 1.66 -10.05
C TRP A 178 8.32 2.90 -9.19
N PHE A 179 7.92 2.87 -7.91
CA PHE A 179 8.17 3.95 -6.96
C PHE A 179 9.66 4.30 -6.87
N VAL A 180 10.54 3.33 -6.67
CA VAL A 180 11.99 3.55 -6.55
C VAL A 180 12.54 4.15 -7.85
N LEU A 181 12.20 3.58 -9.00
CA LEU A 181 12.73 4.01 -10.30
C LEU A 181 12.15 5.34 -10.80
N SER A 182 10.93 5.71 -10.39
CA SER A 182 10.32 7.00 -10.75
C SER A 182 10.74 8.15 -9.84
N ASN A 183 11.25 7.85 -8.64
CA ASN A 183 11.84 8.83 -7.73
C ASN A 183 13.38 8.86 -7.82
N SER A 184 13.96 7.98 -8.63
CA SER A 184 15.34 8.07 -9.12
C SER A 184 15.31 8.39 -10.62
N SER A 185 16.46 8.63 -11.24
CA SER A 185 16.55 8.88 -12.69
C SER A 185 16.31 7.62 -13.54
N GLY A 186 15.88 6.50 -12.93
CA GLY A 186 15.84 5.18 -13.55
C GLY A 186 14.73 4.95 -14.59
N LEU A 187 13.94 5.96 -14.93
CA LEU A 187 12.91 5.91 -15.99
C LEU A 187 12.94 7.13 -16.93
N GLU A 188 14.00 7.96 -16.87
CA GLU A 188 14.05 9.22 -17.63
C GLU A 188 14.35 8.98 -19.11
N SER A 189 15.25 8.04 -19.43
CA SER A 189 15.69 7.79 -20.81
C SER A 189 15.01 6.56 -21.44
N VAL A 190 15.11 6.46 -22.77
CA VAL A 190 14.66 5.27 -23.52
C VAL A 190 15.51 4.05 -23.14
N GLU A 191 16.80 4.25 -22.92
CA GLU A 191 17.74 3.20 -22.51
C GLU A 191 17.41 2.66 -21.12
N ASP A 192 17.03 3.51 -20.17
CA ASP A 192 16.64 3.06 -18.83
C ASP A 192 15.32 2.28 -18.87
N ARG A 193 14.34 2.76 -19.65
CA ARG A 193 13.11 2.00 -19.91
C ARG A 193 13.38 0.68 -20.60
N GLN A 194 14.36 0.61 -21.52
CA GLN A 194 14.75 -0.63 -22.19
C GLN A 194 15.25 -1.67 -21.18
N LYS A 195 16.12 -1.28 -20.23
CA LYS A 195 16.59 -2.19 -19.17
C LYS A 195 15.42 -2.76 -18.36
N GLU A 196 14.45 -1.92 -18.02
CA GLU A 196 13.28 -2.33 -17.24
C GLU A 196 12.27 -3.16 -18.02
N ILE A 197 12.13 -2.91 -19.33
CA ILE A 197 11.36 -3.77 -20.24
C ILE A 197 12.00 -5.16 -20.31
N ASP A 198 13.32 -5.24 -20.50
CA ASP A 198 14.03 -6.52 -20.56
C ASP A 198 13.93 -7.28 -19.23
N TYR A 199 14.04 -6.58 -18.10
CA TYR A 199 13.78 -7.13 -16.77
C TYR A 199 12.36 -7.70 -16.67
N ALA A 200 11.34 -6.93 -17.06
CA ALA A 200 9.95 -7.35 -16.97
C ALA A 200 9.65 -8.54 -17.89
N LEU A 201 10.19 -8.55 -19.11
CA LEU A 201 10.07 -9.65 -20.07
C LEU A 201 10.72 -10.94 -19.55
N ASN A 202 11.85 -10.86 -18.83
CA ASN A 202 12.42 -12.00 -18.13
C ASN A 202 11.43 -12.57 -17.09
N LYS A 203 10.77 -11.71 -16.31
CA LYS A 203 9.75 -12.16 -15.35
C LYS A 203 8.49 -12.71 -16.02
N VAL A 204 8.06 -12.16 -17.17
CA VAL A 204 6.98 -12.73 -18.01
C VAL A 204 7.33 -14.15 -18.42
N ALA A 205 8.57 -14.42 -18.85
CA ALA A 205 8.98 -15.76 -19.27
C ALA A 205 8.87 -16.81 -18.14
N LYS A 206 8.95 -16.40 -16.87
CA LYS A 206 8.74 -17.28 -15.71
C LYS A 206 7.27 -17.55 -15.42
N ALA A 207 6.37 -16.64 -15.79
CA ALA A 207 4.94 -16.74 -15.53
C ALA A 207 4.14 -15.91 -16.54
N VAL A 208 3.86 -16.48 -17.73
CA VAL A 208 3.23 -15.74 -18.83
C VAL A 208 1.80 -15.25 -18.51
N HIS A 209 1.09 -15.92 -17.61
CA HIS A 209 -0.23 -15.52 -17.12
C HIS A 209 -0.19 -14.64 -15.86
N ASN A 210 0.98 -14.11 -15.47
CA ASN A 210 1.08 -13.13 -14.39
C ASN A 210 0.80 -11.72 -14.94
N GLU A 211 -0.30 -11.12 -14.50
CA GLU A 211 -0.72 -9.79 -14.96
C GLU A 211 0.26 -8.67 -14.57
N SER A 212 0.89 -8.74 -13.40
CA SER A 212 1.71 -7.65 -12.86
C SER A 212 2.86 -7.18 -13.79
N PRO A 213 3.74 -8.04 -14.31
CA PRO A 213 4.78 -7.62 -15.25
C PRO A 213 4.21 -7.07 -16.57
N TRP A 214 3.06 -7.55 -17.04
CA TRP A 214 2.41 -6.98 -18.23
C TRP A 214 1.90 -5.57 -17.98
N ASN A 215 1.30 -5.33 -16.81
CA ASN A 215 0.85 -3.99 -16.41
C ASN A 215 2.05 -3.05 -16.19
N TYR A 216 3.14 -3.55 -15.63
CA TYR A 216 4.39 -2.81 -15.49
C TYR A 216 4.96 -2.39 -16.86
N ILE A 217 5.03 -3.32 -17.84
CA ILE A 217 5.43 -3.01 -19.22
C ILE A 217 4.53 -1.93 -19.84
N ARG A 218 3.20 -2.04 -19.69
CA ARG A 218 2.27 -1.01 -20.18
C ARG A 218 2.56 0.37 -19.57
N GLY A 219 2.93 0.41 -18.29
CA GLY A 219 3.35 1.64 -17.61
C GLY A 219 4.63 2.22 -18.21
N LEU A 220 5.65 1.38 -18.45
CA LEU A 220 6.95 1.78 -18.99
C LEU A 220 6.87 2.36 -20.40
N ILE A 221 5.98 1.84 -21.25
CA ILE A 221 5.90 2.29 -22.65
C ILE A 221 4.98 3.47 -22.88
N ARG A 222 4.24 3.93 -21.86
CA ARG A 222 3.26 5.01 -22.02
C ARG A 222 3.96 6.29 -22.50
N GLY A 223 3.57 6.78 -23.68
CA GLY A 223 4.20 7.93 -24.34
C GLY A 223 5.47 7.61 -25.15
N HIS A 224 5.93 6.36 -25.11
CA HIS A 224 7.11 5.86 -25.83
C HIS A 224 6.77 4.61 -26.65
N GLU A 225 5.50 4.38 -26.99
CA GLU A 225 5.06 3.10 -27.56
C GLU A 225 5.79 2.77 -28.86
N THR A 226 6.06 3.78 -29.70
CA THR A 226 6.78 3.62 -30.97
C THR A 226 8.20 3.11 -30.79
N SER A 227 8.87 3.44 -29.68
CA SER A 227 10.25 3.04 -29.40
C SER A 227 10.35 1.54 -29.12
N PHE A 228 9.31 0.96 -28.52
CA PHE A 228 9.32 -0.44 -28.05
C PHE A 228 8.37 -1.35 -28.82
N ALA A 229 7.56 -0.79 -29.74
CA ALA A 229 6.50 -1.52 -30.44
C ALA A 229 7.02 -2.77 -31.16
N LYS A 230 8.18 -2.70 -31.82
CA LYS A 230 8.74 -3.85 -32.56
C LYS A 230 9.04 -5.02 -31.61
N GLN A 231 9.88 -4.79 -30.60
CA GLN A 231 10.28 -5.82 -29.63
C GLN A 231 9.06 -6.42 -28.91
N LEU A 232 8.13 -5.57 -28.47
CA LEU A 232 6.97 -6.03 -27.71
C LEU A 232 5.94 -6.76 -28.56
N LYS A 233 5.76 -6.37 -29.84
CA LYS A 233 4.94 -7.13 -30.78
C LYS A 233 5.53 -8.51 -31.03
N GLU A 234 6.82 -8.58 -31.36
CA GLU A 234 7.53 -9.84 -31.57
C GLU A 234 7.40 -10.76 -30.35
N LYS A 235 7.63 -10.22 -29.14
CA LYS A 235 7.56 -11.02 -27.92
C LYS A 235 6.15 -11.47 -27.57
N ALA A 236 5.14 -10.62 -27.75
CA ALA A 236 3.76 -11.01 -27.47
C ALA A 236 3.21 -12.02 -28.50
N ILE A 237 3.65 -11.97 -29.76
CA ILE A 237 3.35 -13.00 -30.77
C ILE A 237 3.99 -14.33 -30.38
N GLU A 238 5.26 -14.33 -29.95
CA GLU A 238 5.96 -15.52 -29.45
C GLU A 238 5.20 -16.16 -28.29
N VAL A 239 4.77 -15.36 -27.30
CA VAL A 239 3.99 -15.84 -26.16
C VAL A 239 2.66 -16.45 -26.60
N LEU A 240 1.92 -15.82 -27.52
CA LEU A 240 0.65 -16.35 -28.00
C LEU A 240 0.80 -17.61 -28.86
N ALA A 241 1.96 -17.81 -29.50
CA ALA A 241 2.25 -19.04 -30.23
C ALA A 241 2.37 -20.25 -29.29
N THR A 242 2.89 -20.05 -28.08
CA THR A 242 3.03 -21.10 -27.06
C THR A 242 1.89 -21.15 -26.04
N SER A 243 1.24 -20.02 -25.81
CA SER A 243 0.20 -19.81 -24.78
C SER A 243 -0.92 -18.94 -25.37
N PRO A 244 -1.75 -19.50 -26.28
CA PRO A 244 -2.75 -18.74 -27.03
C PRO A 244 -3.88 -18.16 -26.15
N ASP A 245 -4.03 -18.67 -24.93
CA ASP A 245 -4.95 -18.20 -23.90
C ASP A 245 -4.35 -17.08 -23.02
N CYS A 246 -3.12 -16.62 -23.29
CA CYS A 246 -2.52 -15.49 -22.58
C CYS A 246 -3.21 -14.16 -22.97
N ILE A 247 -4.28 -13.83 -22.24
CA ILE A 247 -5.07 -12.62 -22.47
C ILE A 247 -4.25 -11.33 -22.38
N PHE A 248 -3.17 -11.33 -21.58
CA PHE A 248 -2.35 -10.14 -21.36
C PHE A 248 -1.46 -9.80 -22.55
N ALA A 249 -0.86 -10.81 -23.18
CA ALA A 249 -0.09 -10.68 -24.41
C ALA A 249 -1.01 -10.23 -25.57
N ALA A 250 -2.18 -10.87 -25.70
CA ALA A 250 -3.18 -10.48 -26.71
C ALA A 250 -3.64 -9.02 -26.51
N ALA A 251 -3.96 -8.62 -25.28
CA ALA A 251 -4.35 -7.25 -24.99
C ALA A 251 -3.23 -6.24 -25.30
N LEU A 252 -1.96 -6.56 -25.00
CA LEU A 252 -0.83 -5.68 -25.32
C LEU A 252 -0.66 -5.54 -26.85
N LEU A 253 -0.80 -6.63 -27.61
CA LEU A 253 -0.76 -6.57 -29.07
C LEU A 253 -1.87 -5.71 -29.65
N VAL A 254 -3.10 -5.82 -29.12
CA VAL A 254 -4.20 -4.95 -29.52
C VAL A 254 -3.80 -3.49 -29.29
N ASP A 255 -3.29 -3.12 -28.12
CA ASP A 255 -2.86 -1.74 -27.82
C ASP A 255 -1.79 -1.25 -28.83
N LEU A 256 -0.78 -2.08 -29.11
CA LEU A 256 0.31 -1.74 -30.03
C LEU A 256 -0.12 -1.67 -31.50
N TYR A 257 -1.04 -2.53 -31.95
CA TYR A 257 -1.59 -2.49 -33.31
C TYR A 257 -2.53 -1.31 -33.52
N VAL A 258 -3.33 -0.96 -32.51
CA VAL A 258 -4.17 0.25 -32.57
C VAL A 258 -3.30 1.51 -32.66
N LYS A 259 -2.19 1.55 -31.94
CA LYS A 259 -1.24 2.68 -31.99
C LYS A 259 -0.52 2.79 -33.34
N ASP A 260 -0.23 1.66 -33.99
CA ASP A 260 0.38 1.59 -35.32
C ASP A 260 -0.53 2.19 -36.41
N GLY A 261 -1.82 1.83 -36.39
CA GLY A 261 -2.82 2.45 -37.26
C GLY A 261 -2.81 2.00 -38.72
N SER A 262 -1.84 1.19 -39.18
CA SER A 262 -1.87 0.60 -40.52
C SER A 262 -3.06 -0.36 -40.70
N ALA A 263 -3.57 -0.49 -41.93
CA ALA A 263 -4.73 -1.34 -42.23
C ALA A 263 -4.52 -2.79 -41.76
N ASP A 264 -3.32 -3.34 -41.96
CA ASP A 264 -2.97 -4.70 -41.54
C ASP A 264 -2.90 -4.84 -40.01
N ALA A 265 -2.37 -3.82 -39.32
CA ALA A 265 -2.35 -3.79 -37.85
C ALA A 265 -3.76 -3.71 -37.29
N LEU A 266 -4.62 -2.84 -37.82
CA LEU A 266 -6.01 -2.69 -37.37
C LEU A 266 -6.82 -3.97 -37.62
N ALA A 267 -6.62 -4.64 -38.76
CA ALA A 267 -7.23 -5.95 -39.03
C ALA A 267 -6.77 -7.02 -38.02
N SER A 268 -5.47 -7.03 -37.69
CA SER A 268 -4.90 -7.93 -36.69
C SER A 268 -5.46 -7.65 -35.28
N ALA A 269 -5.60 -6.38 -34.91
CA ALA A 269 -6.22 -5.96 -33.66
C ALA A 269 -7.69 -6.41 -33.58
N ALA A 270 -8.46 -6.26 -34.66
CA ALA A 270 -9.85 -6.68 -34.73
C ALA A 270 -9.98 -8.20 -34.48
N LYS A 271 -9.14 -9.01 -35.14
CA LYS A 271 -9.12 -10.47 -34.92
C LYS A 271 -8.83 -10.85 -33.47
N LEU A 272 -7.83 -10.22 -32.84
CA LEU A 272 -7.50 -10.46 -31.43
C LEU A 272 -8.65 -10.05 -30.50
N LEU A 273 -9.32 -8.93 -30.77
CA LEU A 273 -10.48 -8.48 -30.00
C LEU A 273 -11.65 -9.48 -30.09
N GLU A 274 -11.89 -10.08 -31.26
CA GLU A 274 -12.89 -11.13 -31.42
C GLU A 274 -12.56 -12.37 -30.59
N THR A 275 -11.32 -12.83 -30.62
CA THR A 275 -10.86 -13.96 -29.80
C THR A 275 -10.98 -13.65 -28.30
N LEU A 276 -10.54 -12.46 -27.87
CA LEU A 276 -10.64 -12.03 -26.47
C LEU A 276 -12.09 -12.01 -25.99
N MET A 277 -13.02 -11.47 -26.78
CA MET A 277 -14.41 -11.31 -26.34
C MET A 277 -15.22 -12.61 -26.37
N ASN A 278 -14.90 -13.53 -27.27
CA ASN A 278 -15.69 -14.73 -27.51
C ASN A 278 -15.09 -15.99 -26.89
N ASP A 279 -13.75 -16.06 -26.79
CA ASP A 279 -13.04 -17.30 -26.47
C ASP A 279 -12.24 -17.20 -25.17
N THR A 280 -11.31 -16.22 -25.05
CA THR A 280 -10.28 -16.25 -23.99
C THR A 280 -10.53 -15.34 -22.78
N ASP A 281 -11.21 -14.20 -22.94
CA ASP A 281 -11.50 -13.24 -21.85
C ASP A 281 -12.98 -12.81 -21.81
N ARG A 282 -13.85 -13.82 -21.78
CA ARG A 282 -15.31 -13.65 -21.85
C ARG A 282 -15.87 -12.81 -20.69
N VAL A 283 -15.21 -12.82 -19.53
CA VAL A 283 -15.56 -11.97 -18.38
C VAL A 283 -15.52 -10.48 -18.77
N ARG A 284 -14.58 -10.09 -19.63
CA ARG A 284 -14.45 -8.70 -20.12
C ARG A 284 -15.04 -8.50 -21.52
N LYS A 285 -15.96 -9.36 -21.97
CA LYS A 285 -16.60 -9.26 -23.30
C LYS A 285 -17.13 -7.86 -23.62
N ALA A 286 -17.81 -7.23 -22.68
CA ALA A 286 -18.35 -5.87 -22.87
C ALA A 286 -17.25 -4.84 -23.13
N TYR A 287 -16.11 -4.96 -22.45
CA TYR A 287 -14.94 -4.10 -22.66
C TYR A 287 -14.33 -4.32 -24.04
N TRP A 288 -14.15 -5.57 -24.47
CA TRP A 288 -13.61 -5.87 -25.80
C TRP A 288 -14.54 -5.45 -26.94
N GLN A 289 -15.86 -5.57 -26.74
CA GLN A 289 -16.86 -5.05 -27.67
C GLN A 289 -16.80 -3.53 -27.79
N PHE A 290 -16.60 -2.83 -26.67
CA PHE A 290 -16.38 -1.39 -26.65
C PHE A 290 -15.10 -1.02 -27.42
N ARG A 291 -13.98 -1.70 -27.16
CA ARG A 291 -12.70 -1.50 -27.87
C ARG A 291 -12.85 -1.71 -29.38
N MET A 292 -13.54 -2.76 -29.81
CA MET A 292 -13.85 -3.04 -31.23
C MET A 292 -14.69 -1.93 -31.87
N THR A 293 -15.67 -1.40 -31.14
CA THR A 293 -16.52 -0.31 -31.64
C THR A 293 -15.72 0.97 -31.83
N THR A 294 -14.82 1.28 -30.89
CA THR A 294 -13.91 2.44 -31.00
C THR A 294 -12.94 2.27 -32.18
N LEU A 295 -12.39 1.07 -32.38
CA LEU A 295 -11.50 0.77 -33.51
C LEU A 295 -12.15 1.12 -34.86
N LYS A 296 -13.40 0.70 -35.07
CA LYS A 296 -14.17 0.94 -36.30
C LYS A 296 -14.55 2.40 -36.54
N ARG A 297 -14.53 3.24 -35.50
CA ARG A 297 -14.80 4.69 -35.63
C ARG A 297 -13.54 5.48 -36.00
N SER A 298 -12.36 4.91 -35.76
CA SER A 298 -11.07 5.56 -36.00
C SER A 298 -10.38 5.10 -37.29
N ALA A 299 -10.88 4.03 -37.91
CA ALA A 299 -10.48 3.55 -39.24
C ALA A 299 -11.31 4.24 -40.33
#